data_AF-A0A645IID4-F1
#
_entry.id   AF-A0A645IID4-F1
#
_cell.length_a   1.000
_cell.length_b   1.000
_cell.length_c   1.000
_cell.angle_alpha   90.00
_cell.angle_beta   90.00
_cell.angle_gamma   90.00
#
_symmetry.space_group_name_H-M   'P 1'
#
loop_
_entity.id
_entity.type
_entity.pdbx_description
1 polymer ?
#
loop_
_entity_poly.entity_id
_entity_poly.type
_entity_poly.pdbx_seq_one_letter_code
_entity_poly.pdbx_strand_id
1 'polypeptide(L)'
;MLIPMALAEPGQAITYSAIVTAASVLGGFIGYGIGSRFGQQALQRFVPPRYTTTLQQWLHSYGGWAIFLAALAPIPYKFVSIAAGTFRISLAVFILASVLGRGKRFLLIGILIYYFGPQALEMLAIVPDEWLLAGLGVGLLGVIFYAYWRSKKQRSRKNSEN
;
A
#
# COMPACT_ATOMS: atom_id res chain seq x y z
N MET A 1 14.64 -5.94 -2.32
CA MET A 1 15.97 -5.30 -2.21
C MET A 1 15.85 -3.84 -2.63
N LEU A 2 15.31 -2.99 -1.78
CA LEU A 2 15.22 -1.53 -2.04
C LEU A 2 16.09 -0.78 -1.03
N ILE A 3 15.91 -1.13 0.24
CA ILE A 3 16.58 -0.53 1.40
C ILE A 3 18.12 -0.42 1.23
N PRO A 4 18.88 -1.49 0.92
CA PRO A 4 20.34 -1.36 0.83
C PRO A 4 20.79 -0.47 -0.34
N MET A 5 20.07 -0.46 -1.46
CA MET A 5 20.40 0.39 -2.63
C MET A 5 20.07 1.85 -2.35
N ALA A 6 18.92 2.11 -1.73
CA ALA A 6 18.51 3.44 -1.32
C ALA A 6 19.45 4.03 -0.24
N LEU A 7 20.03 3.20 0.63
CA LEU A 7 20.99 3.66 1.63
C LEU A 7 22.39 3.91 1.07
N ALA A 8 22.80 3.15 0.05
CA ALA A 8 24.08 3.37 -0.63
C ALA A 8 24.11 4.73 -1.34
N GLU A 9 22.99 5.16 -1.90
CA GLU A 9 22.86 6.45 -2.57
C GLU A 9 21.50 7.11 -2.27
N PRO A 10 21.35 7.77 -1.10
CA PRO A 10 20.08 8.35 -0.67
C PRO A 10 19.47 9.34 -1.66
N GLY A 11 20.30 10.09 -2.39
CA GLY A 11 19.86 11.04 -3.41
C GLY A 11 19.06 10.39 -4.56
N GLN A 12 19.25 9.09 -4.81
CA GLN A 12 18.52 8.34 -5.84
C GLN A 12 17.45 7.39 -5.27
N ALA A 13 17.20 7.43 -3.95
CA ALA A 13 16.26 6.53 -3.29
C ALA A 13 14.85 6.58 -3.89
N ILE A 14 14.37 7.77 -4.29
CA ILE A 14 13.06 7.94 -4.95
C ILE A 14 13.03 7.25 -6.32
N THR A 15 14.09 7.40 -7.11
CA THR A 15 14.24 6.76 -8.42
C THR A 15 14.25 5.24 -8.29
N TYR A 16 15.05 4.71 -7.36
CA TYR A 16 15.08 3.27 -7.07
C TYR A 16 13.71 2.75 -6.63
N SER A 17 12.98 3.50 -5.80
CA SER A 17 11.62 3.15 -5.41
C SER A 17 10.62 3.13 -6.56
N ALA A 18 10.74 4.06 -7.51
CA ALA A 18 9.89 4.08 -8.70
C ALA A 18 10.18 2.86 -9.60
N ILE A 19 11.46 2.53 -9.82
CA ILE A 19 11.88 1.36 -10.61
C ILE A 19 11.38 0.06 -9.95
N VAL A 20 11.55 -0.08 -8.64
CA VAL A 20 11.08 -1.26 -7.90
C VAL A 20 9.55 -1.36 -7.94
N THR A 21 8.84 -0.23 -7.86
CA THR A 21 7.38 -0.21 -8.07
C THR A 21 7.03 -0.75 -9.45
N ALA A 22 7.65 -0.23 -10.51
CA ALA A 22 7.38 -0.66 -11.88
C ALA A 22 7.67 -2.16 -12.06
N ALA A 23 8.84 -2.64 -11.63
CA ALA A 23 9.19 -4.05 -11.65
C ALA A 23 8.20 -4.93 -10.86
N SER A 24 7.72 -4.45 -9.71
CA SER A 24 6.73 -5.16 -8.90
C SER A 24 5.37 -5.22 -9.56
N VAL A 25 4.92 -4.15 -10.23
CA VAL A 25 3.65 -4.13 -10.97
C VAL A 25 3.75 -5.06 -12.18
N LEU A 26 4.91 -5.07 -12.86
CA LEU A 26 5.19 -5.98 -13.97
C LEU A 26 5.11 -7.45 -13.53
N GLY A 27 5.72 -7.79 -12.40
CA GLY A 27 5.56 -9.13 -11.80
C GLY A 27 4.11 -9.43 -11.39
N GLY A 28 3.33 -8.41 -11.03
CA GLY A 28 1.89 -8.51 -10.77
C GLY A 28 1.09 -9.00 -11.97
N PHE A 29 1.46 -8.61 -13.19
CA PHE A 29 0.81 -9.11 -14.41
C PHE A 29 0.97 -10.62 -14.59
N ILE A 30 2.07 -11.21 -14.14
CA ILE A 30 2.25 -12.66 -14.15
C ILE A 30 1.20 -13.30 -13.22
N GLY A 31 1.03 -12.76 -12.01
CA GLY A 31 -0.01 -13.20 -11.07
C GLY A 31 -1.42 -13.05 -11.64
N TYR A 32 -1.70 -11.92 -12.29
CA TYR A 32 -2.97 -11.69 -13.00
C TYR A 32 -3.20 -12.72 -14.12
N GLY A 33 -2.17 -13.01 -14.92
CA GLY A 33 -2.22 -14.03 -15.96
C GLY A 33 -2.52 -15.42 -15.40
N ILE A 34 -1.82 -15.82 -14.34
CA ILE A 34 -2.05 -17.10 -13.64
C ILE A 34 -3.49 -17.17 -13.11
N GLY A 35 -3.97 -16.12 -12.45
CA GLY A 35 -5.34 -16.03 -11.96
C GLY A 35 -6.36 -16.14 -13.09
N SER A 36 -6.15 -15.44 -14.20
CA SER A 36 -7.07 -15.45 -15.34
C SER A 36 -7.24 -16.83 -15.99
N ARG A 37 -6.18 -17.66 -15.92
CA ARG A 37 -6.15 -18.99 -16.55
C ARG A 37 -6.55 -20.11 -15.60
N PHE A 38 -6.05 -20.08 -14.36
CA PHE A 38 -6.19 -21.18 -13.39
C PHE A 38 -7.04 -20.82 -12.17
N GLY A 39 -7.34 -19.54 -11.98
CA GLY A 39 -7.99 -19.03 -10.77
C GLY A 39 -9.38 -19.60 -10.54
N GLN A 40 -10.22 -19.69 -11.58
CA GLN A 40 -11.57 -20.24 -11.45
C GLN A 40 -11.55 -21.74 -11.10
N GLN A 41 -10.64 -22.50 -11.71
CA GLN A 41 -10.49 -23.94 -11.43
C GLN A 41 -9.99 -24.17 -10.00
N ALA A 42 -9.01 -23.38 -9.54
CA ALA A 42 -8.55 -23.43 -8.17
C ALA A 42 -9.66 -23.03 -7.18
N LEU A 43 -10.43 -21.99 -7.50
CA LEU A 43 -11.52 -21.52 -6.65
C LEU A 43 -12.60 -22.59 -6.47
N GLN A 44 -13.02 -23.24 -7.55
CA GLN A 44 -14.02 -24.32 -7.50
C GLN A 44 -13.52 -25.57 -6.74
N ARG A 45 -12.21 -25.81 -6.71
CA ARG A 45 -11.61 -26.97 -6.05
C ARG A 45 -11.33 -26.75 -4.56
N PHE A 46 -10.98 -25.53 -4.17
CA PHE A 46 -10.52 -25.23 -2.80
C PHE A 46 -11.50 -24.38 -1.99
N VAL A 47 -12.48 -23.73 -2.62
CA VAL A 47 -13.42 -22.84 -1.93
C VAL A 47 -14.85 -23.35 -2.09
N PRO A 48 -15.61 -23.50 -0.99
CA PRO A 48 -17.00 -23.95 -1.07
C PRO A 48 -17.87 -23.01 -1.91
N PRO A 49 -18.85 -23.55 -2.68
CA PRO A 49 -19.64 -22.76 -3.63
C PRO A 49 -20.31 -21.53 -3.04
N ARG A 50 -20.81 -21.62 -1.79
CA ARG A 50 -21.48 -20.53 -1.07
C ARG A 50 -20.62 -19.27 -0.96
N TYR A 51 -19.31 -19.42 -0.75
CA TYR A 51 -18.40 -18.28 -0.68
C TYR A 51 -18.07 -17.73 -2.07
N THR A 52 -17.97 -18.61 -3.07
CA THR A 52 -17.69 -18.20 -4.45
C THR A 52 -18.83 -17.38 -5.07
N THR A 53 -20.10 -17.77 -4.84
CA THR A 53 -21.26 -17.01 -5.31
C THR A 53 -21.39 -15.67 -4.62
N THR A 54 -21.12 -15.61 -3.32
CA THR A 54 -21.13 -14.36 -2.56
C THR A 54 -20.04 -13.41 -3.06
N LEU A 55 -18.83 -13.91 -3.30
CA LEU A 55 -17.72 -13.12 -3.87
C LEU A 55 -18.03 -12.61 -5.27
N GLN A 56 -18.61 -13.44 -6.14
CA GLN A 56 -19.01 -13.05 -7.48
C GLN A 56 -20.09 -11.95 -7.46
N GLN A 57 -21.10 -12.07 -6.58
CA GLN A 57 -22.12 -11.03 -6.41
C GLN A 57 -21.51 -9.73 -5.90
N TRP A 58 -20.62 -9.79 -4.91
CA TRP A 58 -19.91 -8.62 -4.41
C TRP A 58 -19.08 -7.95 -5.50
N LEU A 59 -18.34 -8.71 -6.29
CA LEU A 59 -17.58 -8.16 -7.42
C LEU A 59 -18.48 -7.60 -8.52
N HIS A 60 -19.65 -8.18 -8.76
CA HIS A 60 -20.61 -7.64 -9.71
C HIS A 60 -21.18 -6.31 -9.23
N SER A 61 -21.46 -6.19 -7.92
CA SER A 61 -22.06 -4.99 -7.32
C SER A 61 -21.05 -3.86 -7.09
N TYR A 62 -19.84 -4.16 -6.65
CA TYR A 62 -18.79 -3.17 -6.32
C TYR A 62 -17.75 -3.04 -7.43
N GLY A 63 -17.77 -3.90 -8.44
CA GLY A 63 -16.82 -3.89 -9.56
C GLY A 63 -15.37 -4.06 -9.12
N GLY A 64 -14.46 -3.47 -9.90
CA GLY A 64 -13.03 -3.47 -9.60
C GLY A 64 -12.65 -2.71 -8.32
N TRP A 65 -13.56 -1.91 -7.73
CA TRP A 65 -13.29 -1.16 -6.49
C TRP A 65 -13.11 -2.05 -5.27
N ALA A 66 -13.78 -3.21 -5.21
CA ALA A 66 -13.58 -4.17 -4.12
C ALA A 66 -12.12 -4.67 -4.08
N ILE A 67 -11.55 -4.97 -5.25
CA ILE A 67 -10.17 -5.44 -5.37
C ILE A 67 -9.17 -4.29 -5.21
N PHE A 68 -9.53 -3.09 -5.63
CA PHE A 68 -8.77 -1.88 -5.31
C PHE A 68 -8.63 -1.70 -3.79
N LEU A 69 -9.73 -1.70 -3.05
CA LEU A 69 -9.72 -1.57 -1.59
C LEU A 69 -8.99 -2.73 -0.91
N ALA A 70 -9.13 -3.95 -1.44
CA ALA A 70 -8.36 -5.11 -0.98
C ALA A 70 -6.84 -4.96 -1.24
N ALA A 71 -6.43 -4.27 -2.30
CA ALA A 71 -5.02 -3.92 -2.56
C ALA A 71 -4.48 -2.86 -1.59
N LEU A 72 -5.38 -2.06 -1.03
CA LEU A 72 -5.04 -1.06 -0.02
C LEU A 72 -4.95 -1.67 1.39
N ALA A 73 -5.76 -2.70 1.65
CA ALA A 73 -5.74 -3.49 2.88
C ALA A 73 -4.38 -4.19 3.11
N PRO A 74 -4.07 -4.59 4.35
CA PRO A 74 -2.85 -5.34 4.68
C PRO A 74 -2.94 -6.81 4.21
N ILE A 75 -3.21 -7.01 2.92
CA ILE A 75 -3.26 -8.33 2.28
C ILE A 75 -2.02 -8.45 1.38
N PRO A 76 -1.35 -9.62 1.34
CA PRO A 76 -0.18 -9.76 0.49
C PRO A 76 -0.56 -9.58 -0.98
N TYR A 77 0.04 -8.58 -1.63
CA TYR A 77 -0.30 -8.15 -2.98
C TYR A 77 -0.34 -9.25 -4.05
N LYS A 78 0.45 -10.32 -3.88
CA LYS A 78 0.44 -11.45 -4.83
C LYS A 78 -0.93 -12.13 -4.86
N PHE A 79 -1.59 -12.28 -3.71
CA PHE A 79 -2.97 -12.78 -3.65
C PHE A 79 -3.94 -11.85 -4.36
N VAL A 80 -3.79 -10.54 -4.18
CA VAL A 80 -4.61 -9.53 -4.86
C VAL A 80 -4.44 -9.62 -6.38
N SER A 81 -3.21 -9.81 -6.87
CA SER A 81 -2.94 -9.93 -8.31
C SER A 81 -3.56 -11.19 -8.90
N ILE A 82 -3.45 -12.33 -8.21
CA ILE A 82 -4.07 -13.59 -8.63
C ILE A 82 -5.59 -13.45 -8.60
N ALA A 83 -6.16 -12.90 -7.51
CA ALA A 83 -7.60 -12.67 -7.39
C ALA A 83 -8.13 -11.74 -8.51
N ALA A 84 -7.42 -10.65 -8.81
CA ALA A 84 -7.76 -9.75 -9.91
C ALA A 84 -7.83 -10.50 -11.25
N GLY A 85 -6.89 -11.41 -11.50
CA GLY A 85 -6.92 -12.31 -12.65
C GLY A 85 -8.09 -13.28 -12.63
N THR A 86 -8.29 -13.98 -11.50
CA THR A 86 -9.35 -14.98 -11.29
C THR A 86 -10.73 -14.43 -11.62
N PHE A 87 -10.97 -13.17 -11.24
CA PHE A 87 -12.24 -12.50 -11.44
C PHE A 87 -12.27 -11.57 -12.67
N ARG A 88 -11.23 -11.60 -13.51
CA ARG A 88 -11.13 -10.83 -14.77
C ARG A 88 -11.40 -9.33 -14.58
N ILE A 89 -10.85 -8.74 -13.53
CA ILE A 89 -10.95 -7.29 -13.29
C ILE A 89 -10.27 -6.53 -14.43
N SER A 90 -10.80 -5.37 -14.82
CA SER A 90 -10.20 -4.55 -15.86
C SER A 90 -8.72 -4.24 -15.55
N LEU A 91 -7.87 -4.36 -16.58
CA LEU A 91 -6.43 -4.12 -16.43
C LEU A 91 -6.14 -2.71 -15.91
N ALA A 92 -6.93 -1.71 -16.30
CA ALA A 92 -6.79 -0.34 -15.81
C ALA A 92 -6.95 -0.26 -14.28
N VAL A 93 -7.99 -0.90 -13.72
CA VAL A 93 -8.21 -0.91 -12.27
C VAL A 93 -7.11 -1.72 -11.57
N PHE A 94 -6.70 -2.85 -12.14
CA PHE A 94 -5.60 -3.64 -11.62
C PHE A 94 -4.29 -2.85 -11.56
N ILE A 95 -3.95 -2.11 -12.63
CA ILE A 95 -2.74 -1.28 -12.69
C ILE A 95 -2.81 -0.18 -11.64
N LEU A 96 -3.93 0.55 -11.57
CA LEU A 96 -4.10 1.63 -10.58
C LEU A 96 -4.01 1.09 -9.15
N ALA A 97 -4.72 0.00 -8.85
CA ALA A 97 -4.65 -0.68 -7.55
C ALA A 97 -3.23 -1.14 -7.22
N SER A 98 -2.51 -1.62 -8.23
CA SER A 98 -1.14 -2.12 -8.07
C SER A 98 -0.14 -1.01 -7.84
N VAL A 99 -0.20 0.05 -8.63
CA VAL A 99 0.66 1.23 -8.50
C VAL A 99 0.41 1.90 -7.15
N LEU A 100 -0.84 2.08 -6.73
CA LEU A 100 -1.12 2.68 -5.42
C LEU A 100 -0.77 1.73 -4.28
N GLY A 101 -1.13 0.45 -4.37
CA GLY A 101 -0.85 -0.55 -3.33
C GLY A 101 0.64 -0.85 -3.13
N ARG A 102 1.43 -0.92 -4.20
CA ARG A 102 2.88 -1.17 -4.15
C ARG A 102 3.69 0.10 -4.09
N GLY A 103 3.34 1.07 -4.92
CA GLY A 103 4.02 2.35 -5.03
C GLY A 103 4.01 3.08 -3.71
N LYS A 104 2.89 3.07 -2.96
CA LYS A 104 2.86 3.63 -1.60
C LYS A 104 4.03 3.11 -0.77
N ARG A 105 4.21 1.79 -0.67
CA ARG A 105 5.21 1.18 0.20
C ARG A 105 6.63 1.54 -0.24
N PHE A 106 6.95 1.32 -1.51
CA PHE A 106 8.30 1.55 -2.00
C PHE A 106 8.64 3.03 -2.04
N LEU A 107 7.74 3.89 -2.51
CA LEU A 107 7.96 5.34 -2.53
C LEU A 107 8.06 5.90 -1.13
N LEU A 108 7.24 5.47 -0.17
CA LEU A 108 7.37 5.91 1.23
C LEU A 108 8.73 5.56 1.82
N ILE A 109 9.20 4.33 1.61
CA ILE A 109 10.54 3.91 2.04
C ILE A 109 11.63 4.77 1.36
N GLY A 110 11.51 4.99 0.05
CA GLY A 110 12.47 5.80 -0.72
C GLY A 110 12.50 7.26 -0.27
N ILE A 111 11.34 7.86 -0.04
CA ILE A 111 11.20 9.22 0.47
C ILE A 111 11.81 9.33 1.87
N LEU A 112 11.51 8.37 2.75
CA LEU A 112 12.04 8.39 4.12
C LEU A 112 13.57 8.27 4.11
N ILE A 113 14.14 7.39 3.28
CA ILE A 113 15.59 7.26 3.13
C ILE A 113 16.20 8.51 2.47
N TYR A 114 15.52 9.11 1.48
CA TYR A 114 15.98 10.33 0.82
C TYR A 114 16.15 11.50 1.81
N TYR A 115 15.20 11.67 2.75
CA TYR A 115 15.24 12.77 3.72
C TYR A 115 16.01 12.45 5.01
N PHE A 116 15.90 11.23 5.54
CA PHE A 116 16.44 10.86 6.86
C PHE A 116 17.66 9.93 6.78
N GLY A 117 18.02 9.44 5.59
CA GLY A 117 19.19 8.60 5.37
C GLY A 117 19.17 7.35 6.27
N PRO A 118 20.28 7.01 6.96
CA PRO A 118 20.36 5.83 7.81
C PRO A 118 19.33 5.77 8.94
N GLN A 119 18.89 6.93 9.46
CA GLN A 119 17.91 7.02 10.56
C GLN A 119 16.52 6.50 10.13
N ALA A 120 16.24 6.47 8.82
CA ALA A 120 15.01 5.90 8.28
C ALA A 120 14.86 4.41 8.63
N LEU A 121 15.96 3.67 8.82
CA LEU A 121 15.92 2.25 9.20
C LEU A 121 15.30 2.03 10.57
N GLU A 122 15.65 2.87 11.55
CA GLU A 122 15.10 2.77 12.90
C GLU A 122 13.60 3.07 12.91
N MET A 123 13.17 4.06 12.11
CA MET A 123 11.76 4.39 11.93
C MET A 123 10.98 3.26 11.23
N LEU A 124 11.58 2.61 10.23
CA LEU A 124 10.97 1.50 9.50
C LEU A 124 10.96 0.20 10.30
N ALA A 125 11.95 -0.04 11.16
CA ALA A 125 12.03 -1.25 11.98
C ALA A 125 10.89 -1.34 13.02
N ILE A 126 10.33 -0.19 13.42
CA ILE A 126 9.24 -0.13 14.40
C ILE A 126 7.89 -0.50 13.78
N VAL A 127 7.70 -0.28 12.48
CA VAL A 127 6.41 -0.43 11.82
C VAL A 127 6.47 -1.61 10.85
N PRO A 128 5.69 -2.69 11.07
CA PRO A 128 5.61 -3.78 10.12
C PRO A 128 5.16 -3.23 8.77
N ASP A 129 5.70 -3.81 7.71
CA ASP A 129 5.45 -3.43 6.32
C ASP A 129 3.96 -3.24 5.95
N GLU A 130 3.10 -4.04 6.57
CA GLU A 130 1.65 -4.10 6.38
C GLU A 130 0.94 -2.90 7.02
N TRP A 131 1.51 -2.34 8.08
CA TRP A 131 0.97 -1.25 8.88
C TRP A 131 1.57 0.11 8.54
N LEU A 132 2.48 0.20 7.57
CA LEU A 132 3.12 1.48 7.19
C LEU A 132 2.12 2.61 6.87
N LEU A 133 1.02 2.30 6.19
CA LEU A 133 -0.04 3.28 5.93
C LEU A 133 -0.76 3.73 7.21
N ALA A 134 -1.10 2.78 8.08
CA ALA A 134 -1.75 3.08 9.35
C ALA A 134 -0.81 3.89 10.25
N GLY A 135 0.48 3.54 10.27
CA GLY A 135 1.53 4.27 10.99
C GLY A 135 1.70 5.70 10.50
N LEU A 136 1.64 5.96 9.19
CA LEU A 136 1.64 7.33 8.65
C LEU A 136 0.37 8.11 8.98
N GLY A 137 -0.79 7.45 8.94
CA GLY A 137 -2.04 8.05 9.39
C GLY A 137 -1.96 8.47 10.86
N VAL A 138 -1.49 7.58 11.73
CA VAL A 138 -1.29 7.85 13.17
C VAL A 138 -0.23 8.94 13.39
N GLY A 139 0.88 8.90 12.66
CA GLY A 139 1.93 9.91 12.73
C GLY A 139 1.44 11.31 12.33
N LEU A 140 0.73 11.43 11.20
CA LEU A 140 0.11 12.68 10.76
C LEU A 140 -0.90 13.19 11.77
N LEU A 141 -1.76 12.31 12.31
CA LEU A 141 -2.71 12.66 13.35
C LEU A 141 -2.00 13.15 14.63
N GLY A 142 -0.89 12.51 15.01
CA GLY A 142 -0.05 12.94 16.14
C GLY A 142 0.59 14.32 15.93
N VAL A 143 1.10 14.60 14.73
CA VAL A 143 1.67 15.91 14.37
C VAL A 143 0.59 16.99 14.35
N ILE A 144 -0.59 16.70 13.78
CA ILE A 144 -1.74 17.63 13.77
C ILE A 144 -2.22 17.90 15.20
N PHE A 145 -2.33 16.87 16.03
CA PHE A 145 -2.72 17.00 17.43
C PHE A 145 -1.69 17.83 18.22
N TYR A 146 -0.39 17.58 18.01
CA TYR A 146 0.68 18.36 18.62
C TYR A 146 0.66 19.83 18.20
N ALA A 147 0.46 20.12 16.91
CA ALA A 147 0.35 21.47 16.38
C ALA A 147 -0.90 22.21 16.91
N TYR A 148 -2.03 21.52 17.01
CA TYR A 148 -3.25 22.02 17.62
C TYR A 148 -3.05 22.36 19.10
N TRP A 149 -2.41 21.46 19.84
CA TRP A 149 -2.12 21.65 21.27
C TRP A 149 -1.12 22.81 21.50
N ARG A 150 -0.09 22.94 20.65
CA ARG A 150 0.87 24.04 20.69
C ARG A 150 0.20 25.40 20.41
N SER A 151 -0.73 25.45 19.46
CA SER A 151 -1.49 26.67 19.13
C SER A 151 -2.40 27.10 20.29
N LYS A 152 -2.97 26.14 21.03
CA LYS A 152 -3.79 26.42 22.22
C LYS A 152 -2.93 26.94 23.39
N LYS A 153 -1.73 26.39 23.59
CA LYS A 153 -0.79 26.81 24.64
C LYS A 153 -0.20 28.21 24.38
N GLN A 154 -0.01 28.60 23.12
CA GLN A 154 0.41 29.97 22.76
C GLN A 154 -0.71 31.01 22.93
N ARG A 155 -1.97 30.67 22.64
CA ARG A 155 -3.12 31.56 22.88
C ARG A 155 -3.36 31.85 24.36
N SER A 156 -3.14 30.88 25.24
CA SER A 156 -3.34 31.06 26.69
C SER A 156 -2.28 31.94 27.36
N ARG A 157 -1.05 32.03 26.80
CA ARG A 157 0.02 32.91 27.30
C ARG A 157 -0.19 34.38 26.93
N LYS A 158 -0.79 34.66 25.76
CA LYS A 158 -1.05 36.01 25.27
C LYS A 158 -2.21 36.72 25.99
N ASN A 159 -3.13 35.94 26.59
CA ASN A 159 -4.26 36.47 27.38
C ASN A 159 -3.93 36.71 28.87
N SER A 160 -2.78 36.26 29.35
CA SER A 160 -2.29 36.52 30.72
C SER A 160 -1.34 37.71 30.81
N GLU A 161 -0.95 38.29 29.67
CA GLU A 161 -0.09 39.48 29.55
C GLU A 161 -0.88 40.75 29.17
N ASN A 162 -2.21 40.66 29.03
CA ASN A 162 -3.13 41.78 28.81
C ASN A 162 -4.04 41.99 30.02
#